data_AF-A0AAE4BNW9-F1
#
_entry.id   AF-A0AAE4BNW9-F1
#
_cell.length_a   1.000
_cell.length_b   1.000
_cell.length_c   1.000
_cell.angle_alpha   90.00
_cell.angle_beta   90.00
_cell.angle_gamma   90.00
#
_symmetry.space_group_name_H-M   'P 1'
#
loop_
_entity.id
_entity.type
_entity.pdbx_description
1 polymer ?
#
loop_
_entity_poly.entity_id
_entity_poly.type
_entity_poly.pdbx_seq_one_letter_code
_entity_poly.pdbx_strand_id
1 'polypeptide(L)'
;MTGRISGRIVIDFDGDEGRAYAHSLGIRPHVRTGGGYHWHLRAPEWRVGNLVGKSTHGAPDCVDVRGDGGNAILPPTVTRKGPYVYLRDPADLDTLDDLPLTLREALRLVPPLPAPPPMTGPLPRGDDRYPSSRILDWALQKVQDGTLGGRNDTGYHLAWALYNNGYSHAEVLQVGQTYVSHVGHQHPNGRGAPYTLDEYRASMRTAYTAPRGEPWGYSSTDARSTPQTATQALEDVYAQLPPEDQARAAHLVAREWAATGRPLEDTIRYLRLIGHTAAPKAARTAYQDHERGEAMPGSLDGFLRARRVRYGRGS
;
A
#
# COMPACT_ATOMS: atom_id res chain seq x y z
N MET A 1 22.28 9.95 -26.33
CA MET A 1 22.01 9.56 -24.93
C MET A 1 20.53 9.28 -24.76
N THR A 2 20.16 8.25 -23.99
CA THR A 2 18.78 7.81 -23.71
C THR A 2 18.36 8.14 -22.27
N GLY A 3 17.07 7.90 -21.98
CA GLY A 3 16.39 8.16 -20.71
C GLY A 3 15.71 9.51 -20.65
N ARG A 4 15.41 9.95 -19.41
CA ARG A 4 14.61 11.15 -19.13
C ARG A 4 15.20 12.42 -19.74
N ILE A 5 16.52 12.52 -19.83
CA ILE A 5 17.21 13.64 -20.50
C ILE A 5 16.81 13.82 -21.97
N SER A 6 16.46 12.72 -22.64
CA SER A 6 16.08 12.68 -24.05
C SER A 6 14.58 12.44 -24.27
N GLY A 7 13.82 12.21 -23.18
CA GLY A 7 12.43 11.80 -23.22
C GLY A 7 12.18 10.43 -23.89
N ARG A 8 13.22 9.61 -24.12
CA ARG A 8 13.10 8.30 -24.78
C ARG A 8 13.98 7.22 -24.16
N ILE A 9 13.50 5.98 -24.17
CA ILE A 9 14.30 4.78 -23.96
C ILE A 9 14.32 3.95 -25.24
N VAL A 10 15.27 3.02 -25.34
CA VAL A 10 15.36 2.11 -26.48
C VAL A 10 15.37 0.67 -25.98
N ILE A 11 14.54 -0.16 -26.58
CA ILE A 11 14.65 -1.62 -26.48
C ILE A 11 15.38 -2.10 -27.73
N ASP A 12 16.50 -2.77 -27.50
CA ASP A 12 17.46 -3.20 -28.51
C ASP A 12 17.35 -4.72 -28.66
N PHE A 13 16.82 -5.14 -29.81
CA PHE A 13 16.63 -6.55 -30.16
C PHE A 13 17.81 -7.01 -31.00
N ASP A 14 18.65 -7.87 -30.45
CA ASP A 14 19.94 -8.25 -31.02
C ASP A 14 19.87 -9.57 -31.81
N GLY A 15 20.51 -9.58 -32.97
CA GLY A 15 20.66 -10.78 -33.80
C GLY A 15 19.40 -11.23 -34.54
N ASP A 16 19.50 -12.39 -35.18
CA ASP A 16 18.35 -13.06 -35.80
C ASP A 16 17.28 -13.44 -34.76
N GLU A 17 17.73 -13.86 -33.57
CA GLU A 17 16.86 -14.20 -32.46
C GLU A 17 16.04 -12.99 -31.99
N GLY A 18 16.69 -11.84 -31.78
CA GLY A 18 16.00 -10.60 -31.41
C GLY A 18 15.01 -10.15 -32.47
N ARG A 19 15.33 -10.30 -33.76
CA ARG A 19 14.37 -10.03 -34.85
C ARG A 19 13.15 -10.94 -34.76
N ALA A 20 13.36 -12.25 -34.66
CA ALA A 20 12.28 -13.22 -34.57
C ALA A 20 11.39 -12.95 -33.34
N TYR A 21 12.00 -12.57 -32.22
CA TYR A 21 11.29 -12.21 -31.00
C TYR A 21 10.49 -10.91 -31.14
N ALA A 22 11.06 -9.87 -31.74
CA ALA A 22 10.31 -8.64 -32.05
C ALA A 22 9.10 -8.91 -32.96
N HIS A 23 9.25 -9.81 -33.94
CA HIS A 23 8.16 -10.22 -34.82
C HIS A 23 7.07 -11.00 -34.09
N SER A 24 7.42 -11.92 -33.19
CA SER A 24 6.44 -12.69 -32.41
C SER A 24 5.62 -11.80 -31.46
N LEU A 25 6.21 -10.70 -31.00
CA LEU A 25 5.55 -9.69 -30.19
C LEU A 25 4.70 -8.69 -31.01
N GLY A 26 4.76 -8.75 -32.35
CA GLY A 26 4.05 -7.79 -33.21
C GLY A 26 4.59 -6.36 -33.13
N ILE A 27 5.83 -6.18 -32.69
CA ILE A 27 6.45 -4.87 -32.51
C ILE A 27 6.77 -4.24 -33.86
N ARG A 28 6.55 -2.92 -33.97
CA ARG A 28 6.92 -2.12 -35.15
C ARG A 28 8.19 -1.31 -34.86
N PRO A 29 9.38 -1.82 -35.20
CA PRO A 29 10.64 -1.17 -34.83
C PRO A 29 10.82 0.19 -35.53
N HIS A 30 11.54 1.10 -34.87
CA HIS A 30 11.86 2.43 -35.42
C HIS A 30 13.12 2.42 -36.26
N VAL A 31 14.06 1.55 -35.90
CA VAL A 31 15.37 1.47 -36.57
C VAL A 31 15.66 0.02 -36.88
N ARG A 32 16.07 -0.24 -38.13
CA ARG A 32 16.81 -1.45 -38.47
C ARG A 32 18.28 -1.21 -38.22
N THR A 33 18.88 -2.03 -37.37
CA THR A 33 20.33 -1.98 -37.11
C THR A 33 21.05 -2.92 -38.10
N GLY A 34 22.39 -2.93 -38.07
CA GLY A 34 23.15 -3.92 -38.83
C GLY A 34 22.89 -5.37 -38.39
N GLY A 35 22.41 -5.56 -37.15
CA GLY A 35 22.26 -6.89 -36.55
C GLY A 35 20.88 -7.19 -35.98
N GLY A 36 19.92 -6.28 -36.01
CA GLY A 36 18.70 -6.36 -35.20
C GLY A 36 17.76 -5.17 -35.38
N TYR A 37 17.05 -4.81 -34.32
CA TYR A 37 16.11 -3.67 -34.32
C TYR A 37 16.25 -2.81 -33.08
N HIS A 38 16.10 -1.49 -33.23
CA HIS A 38 15.75 -0.64 -32.10
C HIS A 38 14.26 -0.31 -32.15
N TRP A 39 13.64 -0.44 -30.99
CA TRP A 39 12.31 0.06 -30.74
C TRP A 39 12.40 1.23 -29.76
N HIS A 40 11.86 2.38 -30.15
CA HIS A 40 11.96 3.61 -29.38
C HIS A 40 10.66 3.85 -28.63
N LEU A 41 10.78 4.03 -27.31
CA LEU A 41 9.64 4.27 -26.44
C LEU A 41 9.82 5.61 -25.73
N ARG A 42 8.70 6.25 -25.38
CA ARG A 42 8.70 7.41 -24.49
C ARG A 42 9.31 7.01 -23.14
N ALA A 43 10.24 7.81 -22.64
CA ALA A 43 10.79 7.59 -21.31
C ALA A 43 9.68 7.80 -20.26
N PRO A 44 9.52 6.87 -19.31
CA PRO A 44 8.58 7.06 -18.21
C PRO A 44 9.09 8.10 -17.22
N GLU A 45 8.25 8.46 -16.25
CA GLU A 45 8.58 9.46 -15.23
C GLU A 45 9.61 8.97 -14.20
N TRP A 46 9.76 7.65 -14.04
CA TRP A 46 10.74 7.04 -13.15
C TRP A 46 12.07 6.74 -13.85
N ARG A 47 13.09 6.48 -13.04
CA ARG A 47 14.42 6.09 -13.54
C ARG A 47 14.38 4.70 -14.16
N VAL A 48 14.80 4.58 -15.41
CA VAL A 48 14.98 3.30 -16.12
C VAL A 48 16.47 2.97 -16.17
N GLY A 49 16.86 1.81 -15.66
CA GLY A 49 18.24 1.34 -15.76
C GLY A 49 18.60 0.86 -17.17
N ASN A 50 19.90 0.82 -17.49
CA ASN A 50 20.36 0.01 -18.62
C ASN A 50 20.32 -1.47 -18.20
N LEU A 51 19.90 -2.33 -19.11
CA LEU A 51 19.78 -3.76 -18.90
C LEU A 51 20.41 -4.51 -20.07
N VAL A 52 21.15 -5.56 -19.77
CA VAL A 52 21.68 -6.50 -20.76
C VAL A 52 20.95 -7.81 -20.59
N GLY A 53 20.22 -8.24 -21.61
CA GLY A 53 19.32 -9.40 -21.54
C GLY A 53 20.04 -10.65 -21.08
N LYS A 54 21.14 -10.97 -21.78
CA LYS A 54 22.02 -12.12 -21.50
C LYS A 54 22.57 -12.21 -20.07
N SER A 55 22.66 -11.07 -19.38
CA SER A 55 23.20 -11.00 -18.01
C SER A 55 22.10 -10.84 -16.96
N THR A 56 20.82 -10.87 -17.35
CA THR A 56 19.70 -10.59 -16.48
C THR A 56 18.78 -11.79 -16.40
N HIS A 57 18.71 -12.41 -15.22
CA HIS A 57 17.83 -13.55 -14.99
C HIS A 57 16.36 -13.19 -15.29
N GLY A 58 15.71 -14.01 -16.14
CA GLY A 58 14.32 -13.84 -16.55
C GLY A 58 14.11 -12.93 -17.77
N ALA A 59 15.12 -12.15 -18.16
CA ALA A 59 15.10 -11.41 -19.43
C ALA A 59 15.43 -12.33 -20.61
N PRO A 60 14.86 -12.10 -21.80
CA PRO A 60 15.33 -12.76 -23.02
C PRO A 60 16.77 -12.33 -23.33
N ASP A 61 17.64 -13.30 -23.63
CA ASP A 61 19.07 -13.06 -23.89
C ASP A 61 19.33 -12.07 -25.03
N CYS A 62 18.41 -12.03 -26.01
CA CYS A 62 18.47 -11.20 -27.21
C CYS A 62 17.84 -9.79 -27.06
N VAL A 63 17.48 -9.37 -25.84
CA VAL A 63 16.81 -8.08 -25.60
C VAL A 63 17.54 -7.25 -24.55
N ASP A 64 18.02 -6.09 -24.98
CA ASP A 64 18.69 -5.09 -24.15
C ASP A 64 17.79 -3.85 -23.94
N VAL A 65 18.01 -3.14 -22.82
CA VAL A 65 17.37 -1.84 -22.55
C VAL A 65 18.44 -0.75 -22.45
N ARG A 66 18.25 0.31 -23.22
CA ARG A 66 19.00 1.58 -23.10
C ARG A 66 18.13 2.61 -22.38
N GLY A 67 18.34 2.72 -21.07
CA GLY A 67 17.61 3.59 -20.14
C GLY A 67 18.34 4.92 -19.88
N ASP A 68 18.19 5.47 -18.66
CA ASP A 68 18.86 6.69 -18.22
C ASP A 68 20.39 6.60 -18.30
N GLY A 69 20.99 7.59 -18.98
CA GLY A 69 22.43 7.67 -19.18
C GLY A 69 22.98 6.65 -20.19
N GLY A 70 22.11 5.82 -20.78
CA GLY A 70 22.47 4.90 -21.86
C GLY A 70 22.76 5.61 -23.17
N ASN A 71 23.29 4.86 -24.14
CA ASN A 71 23.49 5.32 -25.50
C ASN A 71 22.83 4.36 -26.48
N ALA A 72 22.17 4.93 -27.49
CA ALA A 72 21.68 4.21 -28.65
C ALA A 72 22.34 4.79 -29.90
N ILE A 73 22.78 3.92 -30.79
CA ILE A 73 23.28 4.33 -32.11
C ILE A 73 22.06 4.69 -32.97
N LEU A 74 22.10 5.87 -33.59
CA LEU A 74 21.00 6.36 -34.43
C LEU A 74 21.40 6.36 -35.91
N PRO A 75 20.43 6.14 -36.82
CA PRO A 75 20.63 6.44 -38.22
C PRO A 75 21.08 7.89 -38.43
N PRO A 76 21.89 8.17 -39.47
CA PRO A 76 22.33 7.24 -40.53
C PRO A 76 23.65 6.52 -40.23
N THR A 77 24.02 6.26 -38.97
CA THR A 77 25.31 5.66 -38.61
C THR A 77 25.56 4.32 -39.31
N VAL A 78 26.80 4.11 -39.80
CA VAL A 78 27.25 2.84 -40.38
C VAL A 78 28.31 2.20 -39.49
N THR A 79 28.16 0.91 -39.21
CA THR A 79 29.10 0.12 -38.40
C THR A 79 29.62 -1.07 -39.19
N ARG A 80 30.58 -1.83 -38.63
CA ARG A 80 31.05 -3.08 -39.24
C ARG A 80 29.94 -4.13 -39.43
N LYS A 81 28.89 -4.08 -38.61
CA LYS A 81 27.72 -4.98 -38.72
C LYS A 81 26.71 -4.50 -39.77
N GLY A 82 26.84 -3.28 -40.29
CA GLY A 82 25.93 -2.70 -41.27
C GLY A 82 25.38 -1.33 -40.87
N PRO A 83 24.54 -0.73 -41.74
CA PRO A 83 23.95 0.58 -41.54
C PRO A 83 22.75 0.53 -40.57
N TYR A 84 22.56 1.62 -39.83
CA TYR A 84 21.35 1.90 -39.07
C TYR A 84 20.41 2.72 -39.95
N VAL A 85 19.17 2.26 -40.13
CA VAL A 85 18.18 2.87 -41.04
C VAL A 85 16.87 3.11 -40.31
N TYR A 86 16.31 4.32 -40.42
CA TYR A 86 14.97 4.61 -39.92
C TYR A 86 13.92 3.85 -40.72
N LEU A 87 13.07 3.12 -40.02
CA LEU A 87 11.89 2.44 -40.57
C LEU A 87 10.61 3.24 -40.32
N ARG A 88 10.64 4.13 -39.32
CA ARG A 88 9.55 5.02 -38.90
C ARG A 88 10.08 6.41 -38.62
N ASP A 89 9.17 7.38 -38.50
CA ASP A 89 9.47 8.70 -37.97
C ASP A 89 10.10 8.59 -36.56
N PRO A 90 11.28 9.19 -36.30
CA PRO A 90 11.92 9.17 -34.98
C PRO A 90 11.12 9.87 -33.87
N ALA A 91 10.15 10.72 -34.22
CA ALA A 91 9.27 11.42 -33.27
C ALA A 91 8.04 10.59 -32.86
N ASP A 92 7.68 9.57 -33.64
CA ASP A 92 6.54 8.70 -33.40
C ASP A 92 6.86 7.63 -32.35
N LEU A 93 7.01 8.04 -31.07
CA LEU A 93 7.39 7.15 -29.98
C LEU A 93 6.21 6.31 -29.47
N ASP A 94 6.45 5.02 -29.29
CA ASP A 94 5.51 4.09 -28.64
C ASP A 94 5.61 4.22 -27.10
N THR A 95 4.71 3.58 -26.36
CA THR A 95 4.72 3.63 -24.88
C THR A 95 5.02 2.25 -24.29
N LEU A 96 5.39 2.22 -23.01
CA LEU A 96 5.64 0.97 -22.29
C LEU A 96 4.41 0.05 -22.25
N ASP A 97 3.20 0.58 -22.44
CA ASP A 97 1.97 -0.21 -22.44
C ASP A 97 1.81 -1.07 -23.70
N ASP A 98 2.59 -0.79 -24.74
CA ASP A 98 2.65 -1.64 -25.93
C ASP A 98 3.46 -2.94 -25.69
N LEU A 99 4.16 -3.06 -24.54
CA LEU A 99 4.85 -4.29 -24.12
C LEU A 99 3.97 -5.18 -23.23
N PRO A 100 4.00 -6.51 -23.45
CA PRO A 100 3.47 -7.46 -22.48
C PRO A 100 4.10 -7.26 -21.10
N LEU A 101 3.29 -7.35 -20.03
CA LEU A 101 3.77 -7.10 -18.67
C LEU A 101 4.90 -8.04 -18.27
N THR A 102 4.80 -9.32 -18.60
CA THR A 102 5.81 -10.32 -18.29
C THR A 102 7.18 -9.92 -18.84
N LEU A 103 7.20 -9.34 -20.04
CA LEU A 103 8.40 -8.80 -20.65
C LEU A 103 8.84 -7.50 -19.99
N ARG A 104 7.92 -6.60 -19.60
CA ARG A 104 8.27 -5.40 -18.83
C ARG A 104 8.93 -5.74 -17.50
N GLU A 105 8.41 -6.71 -16.75
CA GLU A 105 8.98 -7.15 -15.48
C GLU A 105 10.37 -7.76 -15.69
N ALA A 106 10.49 -8.68 -16.65
CA ALA A 106 11.75 -9.29 -17.04
C ALA A 106 12.82 -8.25 -17.40
N LEU A 107 12.41 -7.18 -18.09
CA LEU A 107 13.27 -6.06 -18.48
C LEU A 107 13.33 -4.93 -17.44
N ARG A 108 12.73 -5.10 -16.25
CA ARG A 108 12.69 -4.09 -15.16
C ARG A 108 12.15 -2.72 -15.62
N LEU A 109 11.19 -2.74 -16.53
CA LEU A 109 10.49 -1.60 -17.11
C LEU A 109 9.15 -1.28 -16.42
N VAL A 110 8.90 -1.88 -15.26
CA VAL A 110 7.78 -1.52 -14.39
C VAL A 110 8.18 -0.35 -13.49
N PRO A 111 7.22 0.50 -13.06
CA PRO A 111 7.51 1.56 -12.10
C PRO A 111 8.21 0.99 -10.86
N PRO A 112 9.29 1.62 -10.37
CA PRO A 112 9.82 1.28 -9.07
C PRO A 112 8.71 1.54 -8.06
N LEU A 113 8.41 0.50 -7.31
CA LEU A 113 7.48 0.61 -6.20
C LEU A 113 8.01 1.71 -5.27
N PRO A 114 7.22 2.73 -4.93
CA PRO A 114 7.61 3.62 -3.86
C PRO A 114 7.91 2.74 -2.66
N ALA A 115 9.10 2.88 -2.06
CA ALA A 115 9.46 2.16 -0.86
C ALA A 115 8.35 2.47 0.16
N PRO A 116 7.51 1.49 0.54
CA PRO A 116 6.47 1.78 1.51
C PRO A 116 7.16 2.16 2.82
N PRO A 117 6.52 3.00 3.66
CA PRO A 117 7.05 3.28 4.98
C PRO A 117 7.29 1.94 5.71
N PRO A 118 8.41 1.80 6.45
CA PRO A 118 8.66 0.58 7.20
C PRO A 118 7.51 0.30 8.16
N MET A 119 7.05 -0.94 8.16
CA MET A 119 6.01 -1.45 9.05
C MET A 119 6.50 -1.89 10.43
N THR A 120 5.66 -1.67 11.44
CA THR A 120 5.78 -2.29 12.77
C THR A 120 4.44 -2.90 13.21
N GLY A 121 4.34 -4.23 13.35
CA GLY A 121 3.18 -4.87 14.00
C GLY A 121 2.71 -6.23 13.42
N PRO A 122 1.81 -6.95 14.13
CA PRO A 122 1.19 -8.19 13.67
C PRO A 122 0.18 -7.95 12.54
N LEU A 123 -0.04 -8.95 11.67
CA LEU A 123 -1.10 -8.90 10.64
C LEU A 123 -2.48 -9.11 11.27
N PRO A 124 -3.53 -8.39 10.81
CA PRO A 124 -4.92 -8.69 11.17
C PRO A 124 -5.31 -10.12 10.79
N ARG A 125 -6.26 -10.71 11.53
CA ARG A 125 -6.74 -12.09 11.29
C ARG A 125 -8.26 -12.15 11.39
N GLY A 126 -8.87 -13.08 10.65
CA GLY A 126 -10.31 -13.32 10.71
C GLY A 126 -11.11 -12.05 10.42
N ASP A 127 -12.03 -11.72 11.34
CA ASP A 127 -12.95 -10.57 11.26
C ASP A 127 -12.27 -9.22 11.53
N ASP A 128 -11.06 -9.22 12.08
CA ASP A 128 -10.29 -7.98 12.25
C ASP A 128 -9.81 -7.44 10.89
N ARG A 129 -9.67 -8.30 9.87
CA ARG A 129 -9.15 -7.88 8.56
C ARG A 129 -10.03 -6.82 7.93
N TYR A 130 -9.40 -5.82 7.33
CA TYR A 130 -10.15 -4.86 6.51
C TYR A 130 -10.76 -5.60 5.30
N PRO A 131 -12.07 -5.42 5.02
CA PRO A 131 -12.76 -6.24 4.02
C PRO A 131 -12.12 -6.18 2.62
N SER A 132 -11.76 -7.33 2.08
CA SER A 132 -11.15 -7.46 0.74
C SER A 132 -12.01 -6.87 -0.38
N SER A 133 -13.33 -6.86 -0.23
CA SER A 133 -14.25 -6.20 -1.17
C SER A 133 -14.00 -4.69 -1.26
N ARG A 134 -13.75 -4.01 -0.14
CA ARG A 134 -13.44 -2.57 -0.12
C ARG A 134 -12.09 -2.26 -0.76
N ILE A 135 -11.11 -3.13 -0.53
CA ILE A 135 -9.77 -3.06 -1.15
C ILE A 135 -9.89 -3.24 -2.68
N LEU A 136 -10.72 -4.18 -3.12
CA LEU A 136 -11.01 -4.42 -4.53
C LEU A 136 -11.75 -3.23 -5.17
N ASP A 137 -12.81 -2.72 -4.53
CA ASP A 137 -13.58 -1.57 -5.02
C ASP A 137 -12.67 -0.35 -5.24
N TRP A 138 -11.78 -0.10 -4.29
CA TRP A 138 -10.75 0.92 -4.42
C TRP A 138 -9.86 0.67 -5.64
N ALA A 139 -9.35 -0.54 -5.84
CA ALA A 139 -8.48 -0.84 -6.97
C ALA A 139 -9.20 -0.63 -8.31
N LEU A 140 -10.45 -1.08 -8.42
CA LEU A 140 -11.26 -0.88 -9.62
C LEU A 140 -11.50 0.60 -9.91
N GLN A 141 -11.82 1.40 -8.88
CA GLN A 141 -11.95 2.85 -9.02
C GLN A 141 -10.63 3.48 -9.51
N LYS A 142 -9.49 3.03 -9.00
CA LYS A 142 -8.18 3.57 -9.38
C LYS A 142 -7.78 3.28 -10.81
N VAL A 143 -8.15 2.11 -11.33
CA VAL A 143 -8.03 1.80 -12.77
C VAL A 143 -8.94 2.71 -13.59
N GLN A 144 -10.19 2.87 -13.17
CA GLN A 144 -11.18 3.69 -13.89
C GLN A 144 -10.78 5.17 -13.95
N ASP A 145 -10.25 5.71 -12.86
CA ASP A 145 -9.86 7.11 -12.75
C ASP A 145 -8.40 7.37 -13.24
N GLY A 146 -7.63 6.31 -13.52
CA GLY A 146 -6.24 6.38 -14.00
C GLY A 146 -5.24 6.95 -12.98
N THR A 147 -5.56 6.95 -11.68
CA THR A 147 -4.80 7.69 -10.66
C THR A 147 -3.68 6.90 -9.98
N LEU A 148 -3.55 5.60 -10.25
CA LEU A 148 -2.46 4.73 -9.75
C LEU A 148 -1.69 4.02 -10.86
N GLY A 149 -1.67 4.63 -12.05
CA GLY A 149 -1.09 4.01 -13.24
C GLY A 149 -2.04 3.01 -13.89
N GLY A 150 -1.47 2.07 -14.64
CA GLY A 150 -2.24 1.12 -15.45
C GLY A 150 -2.89 0.00 -14.62
N ARG A 151 -3.59 -0.90 -15.32
CA ARG A 151 -4.18 -2.13 -14.73
C ARG A 151 -3.16 -2.97 -13.95
N ASN A 152 -1.90 -2.95 -14.39
CA ASN A 152 -0.82 -3.72 -13.79
C ASN A 152 -0.33 -3.09 -12.48
N ASP A 153 -0.11 -1.79 -12.49
CA ASP A 153 0.31 -1.03 -11.31
C ASP A 153 -0.76 -1.13 -10.21
N THR A 154 -2.02 -0.98 -10.62
CA THR A 154 -3.16 -1.12 -9.71
C THR A 154 -3.33 -2.56 -9.22
N GLY A 155 -3.11 -3.57 -10.07
CA GLY A 155 -3.12 -4.98 -9.68
C GLY A 155 -2.03 -5.34 -8.66
N TYR A 156 -0.84 -4.76 -8.83
CA TYR A 156 0.23 -4.83 -7.83
C TYR A 156 -0.21 -4.21 -6.50
N HIS A 157 -0.77 -3.00 -6.52
CA HIS A 157 -1.17 -2.32 -5.30
C HIS A 157 -2.32 -3.04 -4.57
N LEU A 158 -3.25 -3.62 -5.32
CA LEU A 158 -4.30 -4.49 -4.79
C LEU A 158 -3.69 -5.68 -4.05
N ALA A 159 -2.81 -6.44 -4.69
CA ALA A 159 -2.17 -7.61 -4.09
C ALA A 159 -1.36 -7.22 -2.85
N TRP A 160 -0.58 -6.12 -2.93
CA TRP A 160 0.22 -5.61 -1.82
C TRP A 160 -0.66 -5.23 -0.62
N ALA A 161 -1.78 -4.55 -0.85
CA ALA A 161 -2.68 -4.16 0.23
C ALA A 161 -3.36 -5.36 0.90
N LEU A 162 -3.71 -6.40 0.14
CA LEU A 162 -4.28 -7.63 0.67
C LEU A 162 -3.26 -8.40 1.53
N TYR A 163 -2.00 -8.54 1.08
CA TYR A 163 -0.96 -9.18 1.89
C TYR A 163 -0.72 -8.43 3.21
N ASN A 164 -0.71 -7.10 3.18
CA ASN A 164 -0.56 -6.29 4.39
C ASN A 164 -1.77 -6.33 5.33
N ASN A 165 -2.94 -6.80 4.85
CA ASN A 165 -4.13 -7.08 5.67
C ASN A 165 -4.22 -8.54 6.13
N GLY A 166 -3.19 -9.35 5.93
CA GLY A 166 -3.16 -10.73 6.43
C GLY A 166 -3.93 -11.72 5.56
N TYR A 167 -4.25 -11.38 4.32
CA TYR A 167 -4.80 -12.33 3.36
C TYR A 167 -3.73 -13.31 2.88
N SER A 168 -4.10 -14.58 2.80
CA SER A 168 -3.26 -15.66 2.30
C SER A 168 -3.08 -15.57 0.78
N HIS A 169 -2.05 -16.22 0.24
CA HIS A 169 -1.79 -16.25 -1.20
C HIS A 169 -3.00 -16.74 -2.02
N ALA A 170 -3.75 -17.71 -1.50
CA ALA A 170 -4.96 -18.24 -2.13
C ALA A 170 -6.10 -17.21 -2.15
N GLU A 171 -6.33 -16.51 -1.03
CA GLU A 171 -7.36 -15.46 -0.93
C GLU A 171 -7.01 -14.26 -1.83
N VAL A 172 -5.73 -13.86 -1.88
CA VAL A 172 -5.26 -12.79 -2.78
C VAL A 172 -5.50 -13.15 -4.25
N LEU A 173 -5.27 -14.40 -4.63
CA LEU A 173 -5.54 -14.88 -5.98
C LEU A 173 -7.04 -14.85 -6.31
N GLN A 174 -7.90 -15.22 -5.36
CA GLN A 174 -9.36 -15.20 -5.55
C GLN A 174 -9.89 -13.77 -5.78
N VAL A 175 -9.41 -12.79 -5.00
CA VAL A 175 -9.72 -11.37 -5.24
C VAL A 175 -9.17 -10.92 -6.59
N GLY A 176 -7.97 -11.39 -6.95
CA GLY A 176 -7.35 -11.17 -8.25
C GLY A 176 -8.16 -11.64 -9.45
N GLN A 177 -8.75 -12.83 -9.37
CA GLN A 177 -9.65 -13.34 -10.42
C GLN A 177 -10.83 -12.38 -10.64
N THR A 178 -11.39 -11.86 -9.55
CA THR A 178 -12.47 -10.87 -9.62
C THR A 178 -11.98 -9.59 -10.26
N TYR A 179 -10.84 -9.06 -9.84
CA TYR A 179 -10.22 -7.88 -10.45
C TYR A 179 -9.99 -8.04 -11.96
N VAL A 180 -9.36 -9.14 -12.38
CA VAL A 180 -9.09 -9.46 -13.80
C VAL A 180 -10.38 -9.55 -14.61
N SER A 181 -11.46 -10.13 -14.07
CA SER A 181 -12.75 -10.20 -14.77
C SER A 181 -13.36 -8.82 -15.07
N HIS A 182 -13.05 -7.80 -14.26
CA HIS A 182 -13.54 -6.43 -14.46
C HIS A 182 -12.65 -5.64 -15.44
N VAL A 183 -11.32 -5.73 -15.27
CA VAL A 183 -10.37 -4.87 -16.01
C VAL A 183 -9.78 -5.53 -17.26
N GLY A 184 -9.92 -6.86 -17.38
CA GLY A 184 -9.35 -7.65 -18.48
C GLY A 184 -9.86 -7.24 -19.86
N HIS A 185 -11.11 -6.79 -19.94
CA HIS A 185 -11.76 -6.34 -21.18
C HIS A 185 -11.55 -4.85 -21.47
N GLN A 186 -11.02 -4.07 -20.53
CA GLN A 186 -10.91 -2.63 -20.64
C GLN A 186 -9.52 -2.24 -21.16
N HIS A 187 -9.36 -2.21 -22.49
CA HIS A 187 -8.25 -1.49 -23.11
C HIS A 187 -8.74 -0.11 -23.58
N PRO A 188 -8.17 1.02 -23.11
CA PRO A 188 -8.68 2.38 -23.38
C PRO A 188 -8.79 2.76 -24.86
N ASN A 189 -8.17 1.99 -25.75
CA ASN A 189 -7.93 2.29 -27.16
C ASN A 189 -8.01 1.03 -28.04
N GLY A 190 -8.47 -0.11 -27.51
CA GLY A 190 -8.60 -1.39 -28.25
C GLY A 190 -7.28 -1.98 -28.77
N ARG A 191 -6.13 -1.43 -28.36
CA ARG A 191 -4.78 -1.87 -28.76
C ARG A 191 -4.06 -2.45 -27.55
N GLY A 192 -3.58 -3.68 -27.65
CA GLY A 192 -2.82 -4.35 -26.59
C GLY A 192 -3.53 -5.60 -26.07
N ALA A 193 -2.76 -6.52 -25.47
CA ALA A 193 -3.29 -7.77 -24.94
C ALA A 193 -4.27 -7.51 -23.78
N PRO A 194 -5.33 -8.33 -23.62
CA PRO A 194 -6.21 -8.25 -22.46
C PRO A 194 -5.41 -8.50 -21.19
N TYR A 195 -5.78 -7.81 -20.10
CA TYR A 195 -5.13 -8.09 -18.82
C TYR A 195 -5.54 -9.47 -18.32
N THR A 196 -4.58 -10.33 -18.02
CA THR A 196 -4.81 -11.75 -17.72
C THR A 196 -4.58 -12.11 -16.26
N LEU A 197 -5.05 -13.29 -15.86
CA LEU A 197 -4.78 -13.83 -14.53
C LEU A 197 -3.29 -14.11 -14.30
N ASP A 198 -2.55 -14.47 -15.34
CA ASP A 198 -1.10 -14.68 -15.24
C ASP A 198 -0.34 -13.38 -15.01
N GLU A 199 -0.81 -12.27 -15.58
CA GLU A 199 -0.29 -10.94 -15.28
C GLU A 199 -0.59 -10.52 -13.83
N TYR A 200 -1.80 -10.80 -13.32
CA TYR A 200 -2.09 -10.56 -11.90
C TYR A 200 -1.24 -11.44 -10.97
N ARG A 201 -1.00 -12.71 -11.32
CA ARG A 201 -0.07 -13.58 -10.58
C ARG A 201 1.35 -13.02 -10.56
N ALA A 202 1.75 -12.32 -11.62
CA ALA A 202 3.03 -11.63 -11.68
C ALA A 202 3.08 -10.45 -10.70
N SER A 203 2.04 -9.62 -10.72
CA SER A 203 1.83 -8.55 -9.72
C SER A 203 1.85 -9.09 -8.28
N MET A 204 1.24 -10.24 -8.01
CA MET A 204 1.25 -10.90 -6.70
C MET A 204 2.66 -11.30 -6.25
N ARG A 205 3.49 -11.87 -7.14
CA ARG A 205 4.87 -12.26 -6.79
C ARG A 205 5.68 -11.05 -6.36
N THR A 206 5.55 -9.97 -7.12
CA THR A 206 6.23 -8.69 -6.83
C THR A 206 5.71 -8.08 -5.52
N ALA A 207 4.40 -8.09 -5.29
CA ALA A 207 3.80 -7.59 -4.05
C ALA A 207 4.17 -8.39 -2.81
N TYR A 208 4.35 -9.70 -2.93
CA TYR A 208 4.67 -10.58 -1.81
C TYR A 208 6.10 -10.38 -1.28
N THR A 209 7.04 -9.99 -2.15
CA THR A 209 8.45 -9.74 -1.79
C THR A 209 8.73 -8.28 -1.45
N ALA A 210 7.76 -7.39 -1.70
CA ALA A 210 7.88 -5.98 -1.37
C ALA A 210 7.94 -5.76 0.15
N PRO A 211 8.61 -4.69 0.62
CA PRO A 211 8.55 -4.31 2.02
C PRO A 211 7.09 -4.13 2.48
N ARG A 212 6.80 -4.57 3.70
CA ARG A 212 5.46 -4.48 4.28
C ARG A 212 5.14 -3.03 4.62
N GLY A 213 3.88 -2.63 4.40
CA GLY A 213 3.29 -1.35 4.82
C GLY A 213 2.08 -1.57 5.75
N GLU A 214 1.58 -0.51 6.38
CA GLU A 214 0.49 -0.58 7.37
C GLU A 214 -0.73 -1.33 6.86
N PRO A 215 -1.38 -2.18 7.68
CA PRO A 215 -2.64 -2.81 7.29
C PRO A 215 -3.66 -1.72 6.97
N TRP A 216 -4.29 -1.83 5.82
CA TRP A 216 -5.24 -0.82 5.37
C TRP A 216 -6.44 -0.69 6.31
N GLY A 217 -6.94 0.53 6.51
CA GLY A 217 -8.09 0.80 7.37
C GLY A 217 -7.71 0.86 8.85
N TYR A 218 -6.46 0.59 9.18
CA TYR A 218 -5.87 0.87 10.47
C TYR A 218 -5.07 2.17 10.38
N SER A 219 -5.68 3.27 10.81
CA SER A 219 -4.87 4.41 11.22
C SER A 219 -4.12 4.02 12.50
N SER A 220 -2.89 4.51 12.69
CA SER A 220 -2.20 4.41 13.98
C SER A 220 -2.99 5.06 15.13
N THR A 221 -4.06 5.80 14.82
CA THR A 221 -5.04 6.35 15.76
C THR A 221 -6.22 5.41 16.08
N ASP A 222 -6.45 4.36 15.28
CA ASP A 222 -7.58 3.41 15.40
C ASP A 222 -7.17 2.04 15.97
N ALA A 223 -5.89 1.87 16.33
CA ALA A 223 -5.61 0.92 17.39
C ALA A 223 -6.37 1.43 18.61
N ARG A 224 -7.51 0.80 18.94
CA ARG A 224 -8.03 0.84 20.32
C ARG A 224 -6.89 0.33 21.19
N SER A 225 -6.05 1.26 21.62
CA SER A 225 -5.03 1.05 22.62
C SER A 225 -5.76 0.34 23.73
N THR A 226 -5.46 -0.94 23.96
CA THR A 226 -5.95 -1.62 25.15
C THR A 226 -5.66 -0.66 26.30
N PRO A 227 -6.69 -0.15 27.01
CA PRO A 227 -6.47 0.89 28.01
C PRO A 227 -5.38 0.41 28.95
N GLN A 228 -4.36 1.23 29.20
CA GLN A 228 -3.22 0.83 30.04
C GLN A 228 -3.50 1.12 31.52
N THR A 229 -4.48 1.98 31.79
CA THR A 229 -4.86 2.42 33.13
C THR A 229 -6.36 2.27 33.36
N ALA A 230 -6.77 2.21 34.63
CA ALA A 230 -8.16 2.15 35.03
C ALA A 230 -8.94 3.39 34.54
N THR A 231 -8.29 4.55 34.50
CA THR A 231 -8.87 5.80 34.00
C THR A 231 -9.18 5.72 32.50
N GLN A 232 -8.24 5.27 31.68
CA GLN A 232 -8.47 5.06 30.24
C GLN A 232 -9.55 4.01 29.99
N ALA A 233 -9.55 2.93 30.77
CA ALA A 233 -10.59 1.91 30.67
C ALA A 233 -11.97 2.44 31.03
N LEU A 234 -12.03 3.39 31.97
CA LEU A 234 -13.26 4.07 32.33
C LEU A 234 -13.74 4.97 31.18
N GLU A 235 -12.86 5.74 30.55
CA GLU A 235 -13.20 6.61 29.40
C GLU A 235 -13.91 5.81 28.28
N ASP A 236 -13.42 4.61 27.97
CA ASP A 236 -13.96 3.74 26.92
C ASP A 236 -15.39 3.24 27.21
N VAL A 237 -15.72 3.04 28.49
CA VAL A 237 -16.99 2.40 28.91
C VAL A 237 -18.00 3.38 29.53
N TYR A 238 -17.58 4.62 29.85
CA TYR A 238 -18.34 5.53 30.70
C TYR A 238 -19.74 5.83 30.14
N ALA A 239 -19.82 6.09 28.83
CA ALA A 239 -21.07 6.45 28.16
C ALA A 239 -22.10 5.31 28.15
N GLN A 240 -21.65 4.05 28.27
CA GLN A 240 -22.53 2.87 28.28
C GLN A 240 -22.92 2.44 29.71
N LEU A 241 -22.33 3.02 30.75
CA LEU A 241 -22.69 2.73 32.13
C LEU A 241 -24.08 3.30 32.49
N PRO A 242 -24.88 2.59 33.32
CA PRO A 242 -26.07 3.17 33.94
C PRO A 242 -25.75 4.45 34.74
N PRO A 243 -26.70 5.39 34.91
CA PRO A 243 -26.45 6.66 35.60
C PRO A 243 -25.89 6.50 37.03
N GLU A 244 -26.35 5.49 37.77
CA GLU A 244 -25.86 5.14 39.11
C GLU A 244 -24.39 4.70 39.09
N ASP A 245 -24.00 3.95 38.07
CA ASP A 245 -22.64 3.47 37.85
C ASP A 245 -21.72 4.58 37.34
N GLN A 246 -22.23 5.49 36.51
CA GLN A 246 -21.52 6.70 36.12
C GLN A 246 -21.20 7.59 37.32
N ALA A 247 -22.16 7.79 38.22
CA ALA A 247 -21.96 8.55 39.46
C ALA A 247 -20.96 7.86 40.39
N ARG A 248 -21.07 6.54 40.55
CA ARG A 248 -20.15 5.76 41.36
C ARG A 248 -18.72 5.80 40.80
N ALA A 249 -18.54 5.57 39.51
CA ALA A 249 -17.21 5.59 38.87
C ALA A 249 -16.57 6.99 38.92
N ALA A 250 -17.37 8.05 38.69
CA ALA A 250 -16.92 9.43 38.81
C ALA A 250 -16.45 9.77 40.24
N HIS A 251 -17.14 9.25 41.25
CA HIS A 251 -16.73 9.41 42.65
C HIS A 251 -15.44 8.62 42.95
N LEU A 252 -15.32 7.38 42.46
CA LEU A 252 -14.14 6.53 42.68
C LEU A 252 -12.87 7.16 42.07
N VAL A 253 -12.92 7.59 40.80
CA VAL A 253 -11.75 8.23 40.16
C VAL A 253 -11.37 9.54 40.85
N ALA A 254 -12.36 10.33 41.30
CA ALA A 254 -12.12 11.55 42.05
C ALA A 254 -11.49 11.31 43.43
N ARG A 255 -11.93 10.25 44.14
CA ARG A 255 -11.35 9.84 45.43
C ARG A 255 -9.89 9.39 45.29
N GLU A 256 -9.59 8.59 44.26
CA GLU A 256 -8.22 8.14 43.99
C GLU A 256 -7.31 9.33 43.65
N TRP A 257 -7.79 10.26 42.82
CA TRP A 257 -7.01 11.45 42.46
C TRP A 257 -6.79 12.40 43.63
N ALA A 258 -7.80 12.57 44.51
CA ALA A 258 -7.65 13.30 45.76
C ALA A 258 -6.54 12.69 46.65
N ALA A 259 -6.54 11.35 46.79
CA ALA A 259 -5.53 10.63 47.58
C ALA A 259 -4.10 10.77 47.01
N THR A 260 -3.97 10.99 45.70
CA THR A 260 -2.67 11.25 45.05
C THR A 260 -2.25 12.73 45.08
N GLY A 261 -3.04 13.61 45.70
CA GLY A 261 -2.75 15.04 45.77
C GLY A 261 -3.04 15.81 44.48
N ARG A 262 -3.84 15.26 43.57
CA ARG A 262 -4.17 15.96 42.32
C ARG A 262 -5.11 17.15 42.59
N PRO A 263 -4.96 18.30 41.90
CA PRO A 263 -5.86 19.44 42.11
C PRO A 263 -7.33 19.14 41.79
N LEU A 264 -8.25 19.70 42.59
CA LEU A 264 -9.70 19.54 42.39
C LEU A 264 -10.14 19.99 40.98
N GLU A 265 -9.56 21.07 40.47
CA GLU A 265 -9.92 21.62 39.15
C GLU A 265 -9.62 20.66 38.00
N ASP A 266 -8.52 19.90 38.10
CA ASP A 266 -8.16 18.89 37.10
C ASP A 266 -9.14 17.73 37.10
N THR A 267 -9.59 17.31 38.28
CA THR A 267 -10.62 16.29 38.44
C THR A 267 -11.95 16.75 37.84
N ILE A 268 -12.35 18.00 38.10
CA ILE A 268 -13.57 18.58 37.50
C ILE A 268 -13.46 18.61 35.96
N ARG A 269 -12.31 19.02 35.43
CA ARG A 269 -12.05 19.07 33.99
C ARG A 269 -12.16 17.68 33.37
N TYR A 270 -11.55 16.68 33.99
CA TYR A 270 -11.62 15.30 33.54
C TYR A 270 -13.04 14.73 33.58
N LEU A 271 -13.78 14.92 34.68
CA LEU A 271 -15.15 14.41 34.78
C LEU A 271 -16.07 15.03 33.71
N ARG A 272 -15.87 16.30 33.36
CA ARG A 272 -16.57 16.92 32.22
C ARG A 272 -16.18 16.30 30.89
N LEU A 273 -14.89 16.02 30.70
CA LEU A 273 -14.36 15.42 29.47
C LEU A 273 -15.01 14.06 29.18
N ILE A 274 -15.19 13.22 30.20
CA ILE A 274 -15.85 11.91 30.05
C ILE A 274 -17.39 12.01 30.01
N GLY A 275 -17.95 13.21 30.06
CA GLY A 275 -19.40 13.45 29.93
C GLY A 275 -20.20 13.36 31.23
N HIS A 276 -19.56 13.40 32.41
CA HIS A 276 -20.29 13.39 33.68
C HIS A 276 -21.01 14.72 33.94
N THR A 277 -22.34 14.68 33.98
CA THR A 277 -23.20 15.87 34.09
C THR A 277 -23.09 16.59 35.44
N ALA A 278 -22.74 15.89 36.52
CA ALA A 278 -22.59 16.44 37.86
C ALA A 278 -21.13 16.64 38.30
N ALA A 279 -20.19 16.80 37.35
CA ALA A 279 -18.74 16.87 37.57
C ALA A 279 -18.28 17.74 38.76
N PRO A 280 -18.69 19.03 38.90
CA PRO A 280 -18.25 19.85 40.03
C PRO A 280 -18.71 19.33 41.39
N LYS A 281 -19.94 18.81 41.46
CA LYS A 281 -20.51 18.28 42.71
C LYS A 281 -19.83 16.98 43.09
N ALA A 282 -19.70 16.04 42.15
CA ALA A 282 -19.07 14.74 42.37
C ALA A 282 -17.61 14.87 42.83
N ALA A 283 -16.82 15.73 42.17
CA ALA A 283 -15.42 15.96 42.54
C ALA A 283 -15.30 16.59 43.94
N ARG A 284 -16.10 17.63 44.25
CA ARG A 284 -16.06 18.28 45.57
C ARG A 284 -16.42 17.32 46.70
N THR A 285 -17.48 16.53 46.53
CA THR A 285 -17.87 15.52 47.51
C THR A 285 -16.75 14.51 47.72
N ALA A 286 -16.16 13.96 46.65
CA ALA A 286 -15.05 13.02 46.78
C ALA A 286 -13.82 13.61 47.51
N TYR A 287 -13.48 14.88 47.26
CA TYR A 287 -12.35 15.53 47.94
C TYR A 287 -12.66 15.79 49.42
N GLN A 288 -13.88 16.20 49.75
CA GLN A 288 -14.31 16.38 51.14
C GLN A 288 -14.30 15.06 51.92
N ASP A 289 -14.79 13.98 51.30
CA ASP A 289 -14.79 12.65 51.91
C ASP A 289 -13.35 12.14 52.12
N HIS A 290 -12.42 12.52 51.23
CA HIS A 290 -10.99 12.26 51.42
C HIS A 290 -10.41 13.00 52.62
N GLU A 291 -10.64 14.31 52.71
CA GLU A 291 -10.15 15.18 53.78
C GLU A 291 -10.69 14.74 55.16
N ARG A 292 -11.92 14.22 55.19
CA ARG A 292 -12.54 13.67 56.40
C ARG A 292 -12.06 12.27 56.78
N GLY A 293 -11.25 11.63 55.95
CA GLY A 293 -10.76 10.27 56.17
C GLY A 293 -11.87 9.21 56.07
N GLU A 294 -12.95 9.47 55.34
CA GLU A 294 -14.04 8.51 55.19
C GLU A 294 -13.59 7.28 54.41
N ALA A 295 -13.92 6.08 54.91
CA ALA A 295 -13.51 4.82 54.31
C ALA A 295 -14.13 4.66 52.91
N MET A 296 -13.27 4.39 51.92
CA MET A 296 -13.69 4.22 50.53
C MET A 296 -14.20 2.78 50.30
N PRO A 297 -15.44 2.57 49.82
CA PRO A 297 -16.03 1.23 49.71
C PRO A 297 -15.52 0.40 48.53
N GLY A 298 -14.36 0.74 47.96
CA GLY A 298 -13.73 0.03 46.84
C GLY A 298 -12.74 0.91 46.07
N SER A 299 -12.22 0.37 44.96
CA SER A 299 -11.35 1.08 44.01
C SER A 299 -11.98 1.15 42.63
N LEU A 300 -11.48 2.05 41.78
CA LEU A 300 -11.87 2.11 40.36
C LEU A 300 -11.53 0.79 39.65
N ASP A 301 -10.37 0.20 39.95
CA ASP A 301 -9.99 -1.12 39.44
C ASP A 301 -11.02 -2.20 39.81
N GLY A 302 -11.40 -2.29 41.09
CA GLY A 302 -12.40 -3.26 41.55
C GLY A 302 -13.76 -3.05 40.91
N PHE A 303 -14.16 -1.79 40.71
CA PHE A 303 -15.40 -1.43 40.01
C PHE A 303 -15.41 -1.90 38.55
N LEU A 304 -14.30 -1.71 37.83
CA LEU A 304 -14.14 -2.12 36.43
C LEU A 304 -14.07 -3.64 36.27
N ARG A 305 -13.33 -4.32 37.16
CA ARG A 305 -13.25 -5.80 37.18
C ARG A 305 -14.60 -6.46 37.41
N ALA A 306 -15.41 -5.93 38.33
CA ALA A 306 -16.77 -6.42 38.59
C ALA A 306 -17.67 -6.36 37.33
N ARG A 307 -17.35 -5.47 36.38
CA ARG A 307 -18.05 -5.28 35.10
C ARG A 307 -17.35 -5.94 33.92
N ARG A 308 -16.35 -6.79 34.18
CA ARG A 308 -15.56 -7.51 33.17
C ARG A 308 -14.83 -6.60 32.18
N VAL A 309 -14.54 -5.36 32.57
CA VAL A 309 -13.73 -4.43 31.77
C VAL A 309 -12.25 -4.77 31.95
N ARG A 310 -11.56 -5.08 30.86
CA ARG A 310 -10.14 -5.50 30.87
C ARG A 310 -9.25 -4.36 30.39
N TYR A 311 -8.12 -4.16 31.07
CA TYR A 311 -7.14 -3.13 30.76
C TYR A 311 -5.75 -3.57 31.28
N GLY A 312 -4.66 -3.07 30.68
CA GLY A 312 -3.28 -3.50 30.93
C GLY A 312 -2.89 -4.81 30.20
N ARG A 313 -1.58 -5.06 30.04
CA ARG A 313 -1.06 -6.33 29.49
C ARG A 313 -1.10 -7.41 30.58
N GLY A 314 -2.19 -8.19 30.60
CA GLY A 314 -2.27 -9.46 31.32
C GLY A 314 -2.51 -9.35 32.83
N SER A 315 -3.72 -9.72 33.22
CA SER A 315 -4.02 -10.37 34.50
C SER A 315 -4.91 -11.57 34.21
#